data_AF-A0A952SSU1-F1
#
_entry.id   AF-A0A952SSU1-F1
#
_cell.length_a   1.000
_cell.length_b   1.000
_cell.length_c   1.000
_cell.angle_alpha   90.00
_cell.angle_beta   90.00
_cell.angle_gamma   90.00
#
_symmetry.space_group_name_H-M   'P 1'
#
loop_
_entity.id
_entity.type
_entity.pdbx_description
1 polymer ?
#
loop_
_entity_poly.entity_id
_entity_poly.type
_entity_poly.pdbx_seq_one_letter_code
_entity_poly.pdbx_strand_id
1 'polypeptide(L)'
;MGNFIWGIILTFGVLAYVGSHDQSDASARVDQVHSDYDFGVVNGEPDAGVVVKGTITNIGQQGTVRVKVHLSTSEGEWDREQNVVFRAGERKELRWFFHEPTINVSNVQSRVSVSP
;
A
#
# COMPACT_ATOMS: atom_id res chain seq x y z
N MET A 1 28.57 -51.34 -8.07
CA MET A 1 28.90 -49.90 -8.25
C MET A 1 27.89 -49.31 -9.21
N GLY A 2 27.22 -48.22 -8.81
CA GLY A 2 26.24 -47.53 -9.63
C GLY A 2 25.16 -46.88 -8.77
N ASN A 3 25.54 -45.87 -7.99
CA ASN A 3 24.63 -45.01 -7.25
C ASN A 3 23.70 -44.27 -8.24
N PHE A 4 22.39 -44.31 -8.01
CA PHE A 4 21.46 -43.38 -8.65
C PHE A 4 20.65 -42.63 -7.60
N ILE A 5 20.53 -41.33 -7.86
CA ILE A 5 20.35 -40.24 -6.91
C ILE A 5 18.88 -40.13 -6.48
N TRP A 6 18.69 -39.93 -5.17
CA TRP A 6 17.42 -39.54 -4.56
C TRP A 6 16.88 -38.25 -5.20
N GLY A 7 15.78 -38.36 -5.94
CA GLY A 7 15.00 -37.21 -6.36
C GLY A 7 14.31 -36.60 -5.14
N ILE A 8 14.86 -35.50 -4.63
CA ILE A 8 14.17 -34.64 -3.66
C ILE A 8 12.99 -34.02 -4.40
N ILE A 9 11.77 -34.41 -4.02
CA ILE A 9 10.56 -33.66 -4.37
C ILE A 9 10.60 -32.39 -3.52
N LEU A 10 11.09 -31.29 -4.11
CA LEU A 10 10.88 -29.96 -3.56
C LEU A 10 9.41 -29.61 -3.79
N THR A 11 8.59 -29.92 -2.78
CA THR A 11 7.22 -29.42 -2.69
C THR A 11 7.31 -27.91 -2.55
N PHE A 12 7.20 -27.18 -3.67
CA PHE A 12 6.84 -25.77 -3.61
C PHE A 12 5.42 -25.73 -3.06
N GLY A 13 5.33 -25.54 -1.74
CA GLY A 13 4.11 -25.12 -1.08
C GLY A 13 3.72 -23.77 -1.67
N VAL A 14 2.93 -23.80 -2.75
CA VAL A 14 2.09 -22.67 -3.12
C VAL A 14 1.12 -22.57 -1.97
N LEU A 15 1.46 -21.72 -1.01
CA LEU A 15 0.54 -21.25 0.01
C LEU A 15 -0.49 -20.41 -0.73
N ALA A 16 -1.45 -21.07 -1.38
CA ALA A 16 -2.68 -20.47 -1.82
C ALA A 16 -3.42 -20.08 -0.55
N TYR A 17 -3.13 -18.88 -0.06
CA TYR A 17 -3.97 -18.24 0.93
C TYR A 17 -5.31 -18.00 0.22
N VAL A 18 -6.23 -18.94 0.40
CA VAL A 18 -7.63 -18.80 0.02
C VAL A 18 -8.18 -17.72 0.96
N GLY A 19 -7.96 -16.47 0.59
CA GLY A 19 -8.68 -15.35 1.15
C GLY A 19 -10.16 -15.59 0.87
N SER A 20 -10.93 -15.70 1.94
CA SER A 20 -12.39 -15.63 1.90
C SER A 20 -12.77 -14.47 0.98
N HIS A 21 -13.37 -14.80 -0.17
CA HIS A 21 -14.01 -13.82 -1.03
C HIS A 21 -15.25 -13.32 -0.30
N ASP A 22 -15.08 -12.33 0.58
CA ASP A 22 -16.12 -11.31 0.69
C ASP A 22 -16.15 -10.66 -0.70
N GLN A 23 -17.13 -11.05 -1.52
CA GLN A 23 -17.50 -10.35 -2.75
C GLN A 23 -18.08 -8.99 -2.37
N SER A 24 -17.22 -8.13 -1.85
CA SER A 24 -17.38 -6.69 -1.95
C SER A 24 -17.26 -6.38 -3.43
N ASP A 25 -18.38 -6.04 -4.08
CA ASP A 25 -18.40 -5.57 -5.48
C ASP A 25 -17.64 -4.23 -5.65
N ALA A 26 -17.13 -3.64 -4.55
CA ALA A 26 -16.25 -2.48 -4.59
C ALA A 26 -14.88 -2.91 -5.12
N SER A 27 -14.50 -2.36 -6.27
CA SER A 27 -13.20 -2.62 -6.90
C SER A 27 -12.57 -1.30 -7.25
N ALA A 28 -11.31 -1.08 -6.87
CA ALA A 28 -10.63 0.17 -7.13
C ALA A 28 -9.34 -0.05 -7.91
N ARG A 29 -8.92 1.00 -8.60
CA ARG A 29 -7.63 1.08 -9.27
C ARG A 29 -6.86 2.29 -8.76
N VAL A 30 -5.58 2.10 -8.48
CA VAL A 30 -4.65 3.20 -8.22
C VAL A 30 -4.21 3.75 -9.57
N ASP A 31 -4.53 5.01 -9.84
CA ASP A 31 -4.20 5.67 -11.11
C ASP A 31 -2.83 6.36 -11.05
N GLN A 32 -2.50 6.95 -9.91
CA GLN A 32 -1.25 7.70 -9.72
C GLN A 32 -0.81 7.62 -8.27
N VAL A 33 0.50 7.52 -8.06
CA VAL A 33 1.14 7.63 -6.76
C VAL A 33 2.30 8.62 -6.89
N HIS A 34 2.39 9.53 -5.93
CA HIS A 34 3.47 10.50 -5.85
C HIS A 34 3.87 10.69 -4.40
N SER A 35 5.15 10.98 -4.16
CA SER A 35 5.66 11.26 -2.82
C SER A 35 6.54 12.49 -2.85
N ASP A 36 6.34 13.34 -1.86
CA ASP A 36 7.06 14.60 -1.68
C ASP A 36 7.51 14.75 -0.23
N TYR A 37 8.59 15.49 -0.02
CA TYR A 37 8.89 16.03 1.31
C TYR A 37 7.86 17.12 1.64
N ASP A 38 7.32 17.10 2.85
CA ASP A 38 6.30 18.05 3.28
C ASP A 38 6.48 18.38 4.78
N PHE A 39 5.86 19.48 5.21
CA PHE A 39 5.80 19.86 6.62
C PHE A 39 4.35 19.72 7.11
N GLY A 40 4.14 18.84 8.08
CA GLY A 40 2.85 18.60 8.72
C GLY A 40 2.76 19.27 10.09
N VAL A 41 1.58 19.22 10.71
CA VAL A 41 1.41 19.57 12.12
C VAL A 41 1.10 18.31 12.89
N VAL A 42 1.94 17.95 13.85
CA VAL A 42 1.79 16.79 14.73
C VAL A 42 1.77 17.29 16.17
N ASN A 43 0.71 16.97 16.92
CA ASN A 43 0.50 17.45 18.29
C ASN A 43 0.53 18.98 18.47
N GLY A 44 0.21 19.75 17.41
CA GLY A 44 0.22 21.22 17.45
C GLY A 44 1.57 21.85 17.09
N GLU A 45 2.60 21.05 16.84
CA GLU A 45 3.92 21.53 16.42
C GLU A 45 4.19 21.16 14.94
N PRO A 46 4.89 22.02 14.18
CA PRO A 46 5.34 21.69 12.84
C PRO A 46 6.36 20.54 12.88
N ASP A 47 6.16 19.53 12.06
CA ASP A 47 7.04 18.38 11.92
C ASP A 47 7.39 18.16 10.45
N ALA A 48 8.63 17.77 10.18
CA ALA A 48 9.09 17.46 8.83
C ALA A 48 8.77 15.99 8.52
N GLY A 49 8.45 15.70 7.27
CA GLY A 49 8.17 14.33 6.89
C GLY A 49 7.99 14.13 5.39
N VAL A 50 7.38 13.01 5.05
CA VAL A 50 7.06 12.64 3.67
C VAL A 50 5.55 12.50 3.53
N VAL A 51 4.99 13.16 2.51
CA VAL A 51 3.60 12.97 2.11
C VAL A 51 3.54 12.03 0.92
N VAL A 52 2.76 10.96 1.04
CA VAL A 52 2.36 10.12 -0.08
C VAL A 52 0.98 10.59 -0.56
N LYS A 53 0.84 10.85 -1.86
CA LYS A 53 -0.42 11.22 -2.52
C LYS A 53 -0.81 10.12 -3.48
N GLY A 54 -2.02 9.62 -3.36
CA GLY A 54 -2.57 8.57 -4.21
C GLY A 54 -3.87 9.02 -4.86
N THR A 55 -3.96 8.90 -6.19
CA THR A 55 -5.25 9.05 -6.88
C THR A 55 -5.85 7.67 -7.13
N ILE A 56 -7.05 7.45 -6.60
CA ILE A 56 -7.73 6.16 -6.65
C ILE A 56 -9.11 6.35 -7.27
N THR A 57 -9.44 5.49 -8.22
CA THR A 57 -10.76 5.47 -8.87
C THR A 57 -11.46 4.15 -8.57
N ASN A 58 -12.71 4.21 -8.12
CA ASN A 58 -13.57 3.04 -8.00
C ASN A 58 -14.07 2.64 -9.39
N ILE A 59 -13.73 1.42 -9.81
CA ILE A 59 -14.13 0.79 -11.08
C ILE A 59 -15.20 -0.29 -10.89
N GLY A 60 -15.62 -0.55 -9.66
CA GLY A 60 -16.70 -1.46 -9.31
C GLY A 60 -17.97 -0.75 -8.82
N GLN A 61 -18.73 -1.43 -7.98
CA GLN A 61 -19.91 -0.87 -7.31
C GLN A 61 -19.50 0.03 -6.15
N GLN A 62 -20.47 0.78 -5.61
CA GLN A 62 -20.27 1.53 -4.38
C GLN A 62 -19.92 0.58 -3.22
N GLY A 63 -18.92 0.94 -2.43
CA GLY A 63 -18.59 0.23 -1.20
C GLY A 63 -17.30 0.74 -0.56
N THR A 64 -16.84 -0.01 0.44
CA THR A 64 -15.60 0.29 1.16
C THR A 64 -14.43 -0.36 0.44
N VAL A 65 -13.38 0.41 0.24
CA VAL A 65 -12.10 -0.06 -0.31
C VAL A 65 -11.04 0.14 0.76
N ARG A 66 -10.32 -0.92 1.08
CA ARG A 66 -9.14 -0.86 1.93
C ARG A 66 -7.96 -0.37 1.12
N VAL A 67 -7.37 0.74 1.55
CA VAL A 67 -6.19 1.33 0.93
C VAL A 67 -5.00 1.10 1.86
N LYS A 68 -3.95 0.46 1.35
CA LYS A 68 -2.68 0.30 2.05
C LYS A 68 -1.63 1.16 1.36
N VAL A 69 -0.87 1.88 2.16
CA VAL A 69 0.20 2.76 1.70
C VAL A 69 1.48 2.37 2.40
N HIS A 70 2.48 2.08 1.57
CA HIS A 70 3.82 1.74 2.00
C HIS A 70 4.78 2.87 1.58
N LEU A 71 5.60 3.31 2.53
CA LEU A 71 6.68 4.25 2.34
C LEU A 71 7.99 3.54 2.72
N SER A 72 8.96 3.50 1.80
CA SER A 72 10.31 2.99 2.06
C SER A 72 11.33 4.07 1.78
N THR A 73 12.35 4.15 2.62
CA THR A 73 13.38 5.18 2.58
C THR A 73 14.73 4.66 3.10
N SER A 74 15.77 5.48 3.06
CA SER A 74 17.06 5.16 3.69
C SER A 74 17.02 5.00 5.21
N GLU A 75 15.99 5.52 5.89
CA GLU A 75 15.87 5.52 7.35
C GLU A 75 14.95 4.41 7.88
N GLY A 76 14.16 3.78 7.01
CA GLY A 76 13.22 2.75 7.39
C GLY A 76 12.04 2.65 6.44
N GLU A 77 11.06 1.84 6.86
CA GLU A 77 9.83 1.57 6.12
C GLU A 77 8.62 1.73 7.04
N TRP A 78 7.53 2.25 6.48
CA TRP A 78 6.29 2.51 7.20
C TRP A 78 5.09 2.11 6.35
N ASP A 79 4.10 1.51 7.02
CA ASP A 79 2.84 1.13 6.43
C ASP A 79 1.67 1.84 7.12
N ARG A 80 0.70 2.28 6.33
CA ARG A 80 -0.59 2.77 6.82
C ARG A 80 -1.71 2.10 6.07
N GLU A 81 -2.79 1.81 6.78
CA GLU A 81 -4.00 1.22 6.23
C GLU A 81 -5.19 2.11 6.59
N GLN A 82 -6.06 2.36 5.60
CA GLN A 82 -7.31 3.08 5.84
C GLN A 82 -8.43 2.51 4.97
N ASN A 83 -9.63 2.46 5.54
CA ASN A 83 -10.84 2.10 4.81
C ASN A 83 -11.51 3.36 4.28
N VAL A 84 -11.75 3.40 2.97
CA VAL A 84 -12.36 4.55 2.30
C VAL A 84 -13.60 4.09 1.55
N VAL A 85 -14.73 4.73 1.83
CA VAL A 85 -15.96 4.49 1.07
C VAL A 85 -15.89 5.25 -0.25
N PHE A 86 -16.11 4.55 -1.36
CA PHE A 86 -16.23 5.13 -2.70
C PHE A 86 -17.62 4.88 -3.28
N ARG A 87 -18.19 5.86 -3.96
CA ARG A 87 -19.32 5.67 -4.89
C ARG A 87 -18.82 5.00 -6.17
N ALA A 88 -19.71 4.37 -6.93
CA ALA A 88 -19.38 3.79 -8.22
C ALA A 88 -18.82 4.86 -9.18
N GLY A 89 -17.66 4.60 -9.79
CA GLY A 89 -16.98 5.55 -10.67
C GLY A 89 -16.29 6.74 -9.97
N GLU A 90 -16.34 6.83 -8.65
CA GLU A 90 -15.77 7.96 -7.92
C GLU A 90 -14.24 7.94 -7.94
N ARG A 91 -13.63 9.10 -8.21
CA ARG A 91 -12.19 9.33 -8.12
C ARG A 91 -11.89 10.20 -6.90
N LYS A 92 -10.97 9.76 -6.05
CA LYS A 92 -10.49 10.52 -4.88
C LYS A 92 -8.99 10.67 -4.91
N GLU A 93 -8.54 11.84 -4.49
CA GLU A 93 -7.15 12.06 -4.10
C GLU A 93 -7.03 11.88 -2.59
N LEU A 94 -6.14 11.00 -2.17
CA LEU A 94 -5.89 10.68 -0.77
C LEU A 94 -4.45 11.06 -0.44
N ARG A 95 -4.24 11.53 0.79
CA ARG A 95 -2.95 12.02 1.28
C ARG A 95 -2.60 11.34 2.61
N TRP A 96 -1.37 10.86 2.73
CA TRP A 96 -0.85 10.24 3.95
C TRP A 96 0.47 10.90 4.32
N PHE A 97 0.49 11.57 5.47
CA PHE A 97 1.70 12.22 5.98
C PHE A 97 2.42 11.31 6.99
N PHE A 98 3.64 10.92 6.67
CA PHE A 98 4.56 10.18 7.52
C PHE A 98 5.52 11.18 8.14
N HIS A 99 5.45 11.34 9.46
CA HIS A 99 6.20 12.34 10.22
C HIS A 99 7.47 11.74 10.85
N GLU A 100 7.66 10.43 10.68
CA GLU A 100 8.78 9.67 11.21
C GLU A 100 10.10 9.85 10.44
N PRO A 101 10.11 9.94 9.09
CA PRO A 101 11.35 10.20 8.35
C PRO A 101 11.85 11.62 8.59
N THR A 102 13.17 11.77 8.79
CA THR A 102 13.76 13.10 8.98
C THR A 102 13.89 13.86 7.66
N ILE A 103 14.16 15.16 7.73
CA ILE A 103 14.38 16.01 6.55
C ILE A 103 15.56 15.55 5.67
N ASN A 104 16.49 14.76 6.21
CA ASN A 104 17.67 14.29 5.48
C ASN A 104 17.48 12.91 4.84
N VAL A 105 16.27 12.34 4.92
CA VAL A 105 15.99 11.02 4.37
C VAL A 105 16.19 11.00 2.85
N SER A 106 16.65 9.89 2.30
CA SER A 106 16.87 9.69 0.86
C SER A 106 16.21 8.40 0.36
N ASN A 107 16.30 8.13 -0.95
CA ASN A 107 15.74 6.92 -1.58
C ASN A 107 14.24 6.72 -1.31
N VAL A 108 13.48 7.81 -1.27
CA VAL A 108 12.04 7.78 -1.01
C VAL A 108 11.32 7.01 -2.11
N GLN A 109 10.67 5.92 -1.73
CA GLN A 109 9.84 5.10 -2.59
C GLN A 109 8.49 4.88 -1.94
N SER A 110 7.43 4.89 -2.74
CA SER A 110 6.07 4.73 -2.24
C SER A 110 5.28 3.77 -3.10
N ARG A 111 4.43 2.98 -2.44
CA ARG A 111 3.45 2.11 -3.09
C ARG A 111 2.09 2.29 -2.44
N VAL A 112 1.06 2.42 -3.25
CA VAL A 112 -0.33 2.36 -2.81
C VAL A 112 -0.95 1.12 -3.42
N SER A 113 -1.63 0.33 -2.60
CA SER A 113 -2.43 -0.80 -3.04
C SER A 113 -3.84 -0.69 -2.51
N VAL A 114 -4.77 -1.28 -3.24
CA VAL A 114 -6.20 -1.27 -2.92
C VAL A 114 -6.75 -2.67 -2.95
N SER A 115 -7.62 -2.97 -2.00
CA SER A 115 -8.40 -4.21 -1.99
C SER A 115 -9.85 -3.91 -1.60
N PRO A 116 -10.80 -4.73 -2.05
CA PRO A 116 -12.18 -4.71 -1.54
C PRO A 116 -12.25 -4.95 -0.03
#